data_AF-T0RDC8-F1
#
_entry.id   AF-T0RDC8-F1
#
_cell.length_a   1.000
_cell.length_b   1.000
_cell.length_c   1.000
_cell.angle_alpha   90.00
_cell.angle_beta   90.00
_cell.angle_gamma   90.00
#
_symmetry.space_group_name_H-M   'P 1'
#
loop_
_entity.id
_entity.type
_entity.pdbx_description
1 polymer ?
#
loop_
_entity_poly.entity_id
_entity_poly.type
_entity_poly.pdbx_seq_one_letter_code
_entity_poly.pdbx_strand_id
1 'polypeptide(L)'
;MPQCNVARDVLTQPDLRNLILAYQDGVPCSLQAMFQLYYAKLEKVQYHIHPELNQMQDPLYMRGYLLCRLLQDDHCDVAHTFLNTFSNDDDIKLPSRVSLLVRNTIDNAARARNLSIVKRLHARPAIGICSQLAMDIAAANGDLDIVQFLHQHRTEGCSRLAFKKAKKHKAVLAFLKANRPQDEHRRETRIQATLGGDEYDGVECVLQ
;
A
#
# COMPACT_ATOMS: atom_id res chain seq x y z
N MET A 1 -23.93 -8.41 -49.58
CA MET A 1 -22.63 -8.13 -48.94
C MET A 1 -22.69 -8.71 -47.54
N PRO A 2 -21.86 -9.70 -47.17
CA PRO A 2 -21.84 -10.19 -45.81
C PRO A 2 -21.36 -9.05 -44.93
N GLN A 3 -22.16 -8.63 -43.95
CA GLN A 3 -21.67 -7.75 -42.90
C GLN A 3 -20.65 -8.56 -42.09
N CYS A 4 -19.38 -8.46 -42.47
CA CYS A 4 -18.27 -8.87 -41.61
C CYS A 4 -18.43 -8.07 -40.33
N ASN A 5 -19.01 -8.71 -39.31
CA ASN A 5 -19.18 -8.08 -38.03
C ASN A 5 -17.84 -8.22 -37.33
N VAL A 6 -16.87 -7.38 -37.74
CA VAL A 6 -15.46 -7.42 -37.31
C VAL A 6 -15.35 -7.48 -35.79
N ALA A 7 -16.28 -6.81 -35.09
CA ALA A 7 -16.42 -6.89 -33.64
C ALA A 7 -16.73 -8.31 -33.13
N ARG A 8 -17.63 -9.05 -33.79
CA ARG A 8 -17.92 -10.46 -33.48
C ARG A 8 -16.70 -11.32 -33.72
N ASP A 9 -16.03 -11.18 -34.86
CA ASP A 9 -14.86 -11.99 -35.19
C ASP A 9 -13.74 -11.79 -34.16
N VAL A 10 -13.48 -10.54 -33.78
CA VAL A 10 -12.56 -10.18 -32.68
C VAL A 10 -12.97 -10.77 -31.34
N LEU A 11 -14.24 -10.68 -30.96
CA LEU A 11 -14.74 -11.20 -29.67
C LEU A 11 -14.87 -12.73 -29.63
N THR A 12 -14.87 -13.40 -30.78
CA THR A 12 -14.88 -14.87 -30.87
C THR A 12 -13.49 -15.49 -30.91
N GLN A 13 -12.44 -14.70 -31.18
CA GLN A 13 -11.07 -15.18 -31.03
C GLN A 13 -10.72 -15.31 -29.54
N PRO A 14 -10.42 -16.52 -29.04
CA PRO A 14 -10.23 -16.75 -27.61
C PRO A 14 -9.09 -15.92 -27.02
N ASP A 15 -7.97 -15.78 -27.74
CA ASP A 15 -6.81 -15.01 -27.27
C ASP A 15 -7.10 -13.51 -27.19
N LEU A 16 -7.73 -12.95 -28.23
CA LEU A 16 -8.11 -11.53 -28.25
C LEU A 16 -9.23 -11.25 -27.24
N ARG A 17 -10.23 -12.13 -27.14
CA ARG A 17 -11.29 -12.03 -26.15
C ARG A 17 -10.73 -12.06 -24.73
N ASN A 18 -9.83 -12.99 -24.43
CA ASN A 18 -9.18 -13.05 -23.11
C ASN A 18 -8.35 -11.81 -22.84
N LEU A 19 -7.64 -11.27 -23.84
CA LEU A 19 -6.90 -10.01 -23.72
C LEU A 19 -7.82 -8.80 -23.48
N ILE A 20 -8.92 -8.69 -24.24
CA ILE A 20 -9.90 -7.60 -24.13
C ILE A 20 -10.62 -7.66 -22.77
N LEU A 21 -11.03 -8.85 -22.35
CA LEU A 21 -11.65 -9.07 -21.03
C LEU A 21 -10.64 -8.88 -19.89
N ALA A 22 -9.36 -9.18 -20.10
CA ALA A 22 -8.29 -8.86 -19.14
C ALA A 22 -8.07 -7.36 -18.96
N TYR A 23 -8.34 -6.57 -20.01
CA TYR A 23 -8.11 -5.12 -20.05
C TYR A 23 -9.28 -4.26 -19.53
N GLN A 24 -10.33 -4.87 -18.95
CA GLN A 24 -11.58 -4.17 -18.62
C GLN A 24 -11.40 -2.95 -17.71
N ASP A 25 -10.29 -2.86 -16.95
CA ASP A 25 -9.96 -1.71 -16.12
C ASP A 25 -8.55 -1.14 -16.38
N GLY A 26 -7.99 -1.33 -17.59
CA GLY A 26 -6.63 -0.85 -17.92
C GLY A 26 -5.51 -1.54 -17.13
N VAL A 27 -5.78 -2.76 -16.64
CA VAL A 27 -4.83 -3.56 -15.86
C VAL A 27 -4.00 -4.44 -16.81
N PRO A 28 -2.66 -4.35 -16.80
CA PRO A 28 -1.81 -5.23 -17.61
C PRO A 28 -1.88 -6.68 -17.12
N CYS A 29 -1.63 -7.63 -18.02
CA CYS A 29 -1.67 -9.07 -17.70
C CYS A 29 -0.77 -9.46 -16.52
N SER A 30 0.34 -8.76 -16.30
CA SER A 30 1.24 -8.97 -15.15
C SER A 30 0.56 -8.73 -13.80
N LEU A 31 -0.43 -7.84 -13.74
CA LEU A 31 -1.18 -7.50 -12.53
C LEU A 31 -2.51 -8.26 -12.44
N GLN A 32 -3.01 -8.80 -13.55
CA GLN A 32 -4.32 -9.44 -13.63
C GLN A 32 -4.51 -10.56 -12.58
N ALA A 33 -3.52 -11.44 -12.42
CA ALA A 33 -3.58 -12.52 -11.45
C ALA A 33 -3.76 -12.01 -10.01
N MET A 34 -3.12 -10.89 -9.68
CA MET A 34 -3.26 -10.26 -8.36
C MET A 34 -4.64 -9.63 -8.19
N PHE A 35 -5.15 -8.90 -9.19
CA PHE A 35 -6.52 -8.38 -9.14
C PHE A 35 -7.53 -9.51 -8.93
N GLN A 36 -7.44 -10.59 -9.72
CA GLN A 36 -8.32 -11.76 -9.59
C GLN A 36 -8.25 -12.38 -8.19
N LEU A 37 -7.05 -12.53 -7.64
CA LEU A 37 -6.86 -13.07 -6.30
C LEU A 37 -7.57 -12.21 -5.23
N TYR A 38 -7.41 -10.88 -5.26
CA TYR A 38 -8.02 -10.02 -4.25
C TYR A 38 -9.52 -9.81 -4.47
N TYR A 39 -10.01 -9.80 -5.72
CA TYR A 39 -11.44 -9.89 -5.98
C TYR A 39 -12.02 -11.17 -5.37
N ALA A 40 -11.42 -12.33 -5.63
CA ALA A 40 -11.87 -13.59 -5.05
C ALA A 40 -11.84 -13.59 -3.52
N LYS A 41 -10.87 -12.91 -2.88
CA LYS A 41 -10.86 -12.72 -1.42
C LYS A 41 -12.02 -11.82 -0.95
N LEU A 42 -12.29 -10.71 -1.65
CA LEU A 42 -13.39 -9.80 -1.32
C LEU A 42 -14.78 -10.43 -1.54
N GLU A 43 -14.93 -11.30 -2.54
CA GLU A 43 -16.17 -12.03 -2.80
C GLU A 43 -16.58 -12.92 -1.61
N LYS A 44 -15.60 -13.52 -0.92
CA LYS A 44 -15.87 -14.35 0.27
C LYS A 44 -16.55 -13.56 1.39
N VAL A 45 -16.33 -12.25 1.44
CA VAL A 45 -16.91 -11.33 2.42
C VAL A 45 -18.10 -10.55 1.83
N GLN A 46 -18.55 -10.91 0.63
CA GLN A 46 -19.69 -10.31 -0.06
C GLN A 46 -19.59 -8.77 -0.13
N TYR A 47 -18.41 -8.27 -0.52
CA TYR A 47 -18.08 -6.84 -0.43
C TYR A 47 -19.08 -5.91 -1.15
N HIS A 48 -19.78 -6.39 -2.18
CA HIS A 48 -20.81 -5.66 -2.92
C HIS A 48 -21.93 -5.10 -2.04
N ILE A 49 -22.37 -5.89 -1.06
CA ILE A 49 -23.45 -5.51 -0.13
C ILE A 49 -22.90 -5.06 1.22
N HIS A 50 -21.58 -5.18 1.43
CA HIS A 50 -20.95 -4.85 2.68
C HIS A 50 -20.86 -3.32 2.87
N PRO A 51 -21.36 -2.76 3.98
CA PRO A 51 -21.46 -1.31 4.16
C PRO A 51 -20.11 -0.60 4.09
N GLU A 52 -19.02 -1.25 4.48
CA GLU A 52 -17.68 -0.65 4.51
C GLU A 52 -16.84 -0.89 3.24
N LEU A 53 -17.21 -1.90 2.44
CA LEU A 53 -16.41 -2.36 1.30
C LEU A 53 -17.10 -2.18 -0.04
N ASN A 54 -18.36 -1.76 -0.05
CA ASN A 54 -19.09 -1.49 -1.29
C ASN A 54 -18.38 -0.46 -2.20
N GLN A 55 -17.54 0.41 -1.63
CA GLN A 55 -16.68 1.34 -2.38
C GLN A 55 -15.73 0.63 -3.35
N MET A 56 -15.36 -0.63 -3.11
CA MET A 56 -14.44 -1.40 -3.98
C MET A 56 -15.09 -1.81 -5.32
N GLN A 57 -16.39 -1.56 -5.50
CA GLN A 57 -17.05 -1.69 -6.80
C GLN A 57 -16.55 -0.64 -7.80
N ASP A 58 -16.06 0.50 -7.31
CA ASP A 58 -15.39 1.49 -8.14
C ASP A 58 -13.92 1.05 -8.37
N PRO A 59 -13.47 0.89 -9.63
CA PRO A 59 -12.12 0.44 -9.97
C PRO A 59 -11.01 1.27 -9.33
N LEU A 60 -11.22 2.57 -9.09
CA LEU A 60 -10.20 3.45 -8.49
C LEU A 60 -9.94 3.10 -7.03
N TYR A 61 -10.98 2.76 -6.28
CA TYR A 61 -10.86 2.32 -4.88
C TYR A 61 -10.31 0.91 -4.78
N MET A 62 -10.69 0.02 -5.71
CA MET A 62 -10.11 -1.32 -5.79
C MET A 62 -8.60 -1.26 -6.05
N ARG A 63 -8.15 -0.38 -6.95
CA ARG A 63 -6.72 -0.12 -7.18
C ARG A 63 -6.02 0.35 -5.91
N GLY A 64 -6.61 1.28 -5.16
CA GLY A 64 -6.05 1.75 -3.90
C GLY A 64 -5.98 0.66 -2.83
N TYR A 65 -7.04 -0.13 -2.69
CA TYR A 65 -7.06 -1.29 -1.80
C TYR A 65 -5.97 -2.30 -2.16
N LEU A 66 -5.84 -2.63 -3.45
CA LEU A 66 -4.83 -3.56 -3.92
C LEU A 66 -3.41 -3.03 -3.65
N LEU A 67 -3.14 -1.75 -3.92
CA LEU A 67 -1.86 -1.15 -3.59
C LEU A 67 -1.55 -1.28 -2.09
N CYS A 68 -2.49 -0.95 -1.21
CA CYS A 68 -2.33 -1.10 0.23
C CYS A 68 -1.99 -2.54 0.62
N ARG A 69 -2.72 -3.52 0.06
CA ARG A 69 -2.50 -4.95 0.32
C ARG A 69 -1.17 -5.45 -0.22
N LEU A 70 -0.77 -5.03 -1.42
CA LEU A 70 0.53 -5.38 -2.01
C LEU A 70 1.69 -4.89 -1.13
N LEU A 71 1.58 -3.67 -0.58
CA LEU A 71 2.59 -3.12 0.32
C LEU A 71 2.58 -3.79 1.70
N GLN A 72 1.40 -4.19 2.19
CA GLN A 72 1.27 -4.90 3.45
C GLN A 72 1.83 -6.32 3.38
N ASP A 73 1.57 -7.03 2.28
CA ASP A 73 1.99 -8.41 2.02
C ASP A 73 3.44 -8.47 1.44
N ASP A 74 4.16 -7.34 1.43
CA ASP A 74 5.55 -7.18 0.97
C ASP A 74 5.84 -7.61 -0.49
N HIS A 75 4.84 -7.51 -1.37
CA HIS A 75 4.99 -7.73 -2.80
C HIS A 75 5.57 -6.50 -3.51
N CYS A 76 6.79 -6.09 -3.13
CA CYS A 76 7.43 -4.86 -3.60
C CYS A 76 7.57 -4.77 -5.13
N ASP A 77 7.94 -5.85 -5.82
CA ASP A 77 8.12 -5.86 -7.28
C ASP A 77 6.82 -5.60 -8.03
N VAL A 78 5.74 -6.22 -7.54
CA VAL A 78 4.39 -6.02 -8.07
C VAL A 78 3.93 -4.61 -7.76
N ALA A 79 4.17 -4.10 -6.55
CA ALA A 79 3.84 -2.72 -6.18
C ALA A 79 4.60 -1.70 -7.04
N HIS A 80 5.87 -1.97 -7.39
CA HIS A 80 6.64 -1.14 -8.32
C HIS A 80 5.99 -1.09 -9.70
N THR A 81 5.63 -2.26 -10.24
CA THR A 81 4.95 -2.40 -11.54
C THR A 81 3.58 -1.73 -11.52
N PHE A 82 2.85 -1.88 -10.42
CA PHE A 82 1.54 -1.26 -10.18
C PHE A 82 1.63 0.26 -10.23
N LEU A 83 2.55 0.86 -9.48
CA LEU A 83 2.74 2.30 -9.46
C LEU A 83 3.28 2.85 -10.80
N ASN A 84 3.97 2.04 -11.61
CA ASN A 84 4.38 2.43 -12.98
C ASN A 84 3.18 2.44 -13.93
N THR A 85 2.31 1.44 -13.79
CA THR A 85 1.09 1.31 -14.59
C THR A 85 0.13 2.46 -14.30
N PHE A 86 -0.10 2.76 -13.02
CA PHE A 86 -1.00 3.81 -12.54
C PHE A 86 -0.20 5.01 -12.06
N SER A 87 0.36 5.74 -13.02
CA SER A 87 1.30 6.84 -12.77
C SER A 87 0.63 8.12 -12.27
N ASN A 88 -0.64 8.37 -12.60
CA ASN A 88 -1.32 9.61 -12.22
C ASN A 88 -1.97 9.49 -10.84
N ASP A 89 -2.05 10.60 -10.09
CA ASP A 89 -2.70 10.61 -8.78
C ASP A 89 -4.19 10.27 -8.84
N ASP A 90 -4.86 10.60 -9.94
CA ASP A 90 -6.28 10.30 -10.15
C ASP A 90 -6.55 8.82 -10.48
N ASP A 91 -5.51 8.03 -10.79
CA ASP A 91 -5.66 6.61 -11.15
C ASP A 91 -5.96 5.72 -9.95
N ILE A 92 -5.70 6.21 -8.72
CA ILE A 92 -5.76 5.43 -7.48
C ILE A 92 -6.45 6.25 -6.39
N LYS A 93 -7.52 5.69 -5.78
CA LYS A 93 -8.15 6.27 -4.59
C LYS A 93 -7.99 5.34 -3.40
N LEU A 94 -7.43 5.84 -2.29
CA LEU A 94 -7.32 5.02 -1.10
C LEU A 94 -8.69 4.88 -0.41
N PRO A 95 -9.10 3.65 -0.06
CA PRO A 95 -10.37 3.40 0.60
C PRO A 95 -10.37 4.00 2.01
N SER A 96 -11.37 4.84 2.31
CA SER A 96 -11.42 5.59 3.58
C SER A 96 -11.82 4.71 4.76
N ARG A 97 -12.66 3.70 4.51
CA ARG A 97 -13.21 2.77 5.51
C ARG A 97 -12.32 1.58 5.85
N VAL A 98 -11.17 1.43 5.19
CA VAL A 98 -10.21 0.38 5.52
C VAL A 98 -9.31 0.85 6.66
N SER A 99 -8.91 -0.09 7.53
CA SER A 99 -8.04 0.16 8.68
C SER A 99 -6.82 1.03 8.32
N LEU A 100 -6.49 1.97 9.21
CA LEU A 100 -5.36 2.89 9.05
C LEU A 100 -4.03 2.17 8.82
N LEU A 101 -3.85 0.97 9.40
CA LEU A 101 -2.64 0.16 9.23
C LEU A 101 -2.43 -0.25 7.77
N VAL A 102 -3.52 -0.58 7.09
CA VAL A 102 -3.51 -0.96 5.67
C VAL A 102 -3.43 0.30 4.81
N ARG A 103 -4.15 1.36 5.19
CA ARG A 103 -4.25 2.62 4.44
C ARG A 103 -2.97 3.47 4.47
N ASN A 104 -2.13 3.35 5.50
CA ASN A 104 -0.87 4.08 5.61
C ASN A 104 0.21 3.44 4.71
N THR A 105 0.19 3.78 3.44
CA THR A 105 1.07 3.19 2.41
C THR A 105 2.55 3.42 2.70
N ILE A 106 2.94 4.60 3.21
CA ILE A 106 4.34 4.92 3.52
C ILE A 106 4.82 4.11 4.73
N ASP A 107 3.96 3.88 5.73
CA ASP A 107 4.29 3.03 6.87
C ASP A 107 4.57 1.59 6.41
N ASN A 108 3.74 1.09 5.50
CA ASN A 108 3.90 -0.25 4.90
C ASN A 108 5.16 -0.34 4.04
N ALA A 109 5.45 0.69 3.22
CA ALA A 109 6.67 0.75 2.43
C ALA A 109 7.95 0.86 3.30
N ALA A 110 7.88 1.57 4.43
CA ALA A 110 8.96 1.62 5.41
C ALA A 110 9.17 0.25 6.09
N ARG A 111 8.09 -0.51 6.34
CA ARG A 111 8.16 -1.89 6.84
C ARG A 111 8.85 -2.83 5.85
N ALA A 112 8.55 -2.67 4.57
CA ALA A 112 9.20 -3.37 3.47
C ALA A 112 10.65 -2.91 3.20
N ARG A 113 11.16 -1.93 3.96
CA ARG A 113 12.53 -1.37 3.85
C ARG A 113 12.87 -0.85 2.45
N ASN A 114 11.86 -0.46 1.66
CA ASN A 114 12.04 -0.07 0.27
C ASN A 114 11.94 1.46 0.10
N LEU A 115 13.11 2.13 0.14
CA LEU A 115 13.21 3.58 -0.04
C LEU A 115 12.65 4.06 -1.39
N SER A 116 12.80 3.26 -2.44
CA SER A 116 12.32 3.61 -3.78
C SER A 116 10.81 3.74 -3.80
N ILE A 117 10.09 2.81 -3.18
CA ILE A 117 8.63 2.90 -3.02
C ILE A 117 8.26 4.07 -2.12
N VAL A 118 8.95 4.27 -0.99
CA VAL A 118 8.69 5.40 -0.08
C VAL A 118 8.76 6.74 -0.82
N LYS A 119 9.81 6.96 -1.64
CA LYS A 119 9.96 8.18 -2.45
C LYS A 119 8.82 8.36 -3.45
N ARG A 120 8.39 7.28 -4.10
CA ARG A 120 7.31 7.32 -5.09
C ARG A 120 5.95 7.58 -4.48
N LEU A 121 5.65 6.97 -3.34
CA LEU A 121 4.42 7.24 -2.60
C LEU A 121 4.41 8.67 -2.06
N HIS A 122 5.56 9.15 -1.55
CA HIS A 122 5.69 10.52 -1.07
C HIS A 122 5.41 11.57 -2.15
N ALA A 123 5.86 11.33 -3.39
CA ALA A 123 5.62 12.23 -4.52
C ALA A 123 4.13 12.39 -4.90
N ARG A 124 3.24 11.59 -4.30
CA ARG A 124 1.84 11.45 -4.67
C ARG A 124 0.92 11.69 -3.47
N PRO A 125 0.48 12.92 -3.21
CA PRO A 125 -0.29 13.27 -2.01
C PRO A 125 -1.57 12.44 -1.81
N ALA A 126 -2.23 12.01 -2.89
CA ALA A 126 -3.47 11.22 -2.81
C ALA A 126 -3.27 9.83 -2.16
N ILE A 127 -2.07 9.25 -2.31
CA ILE A 127 -1.77 7.91 -1.82
C ILE A 127 -0.64 7.88 -0.78
N GLY A 128 0.16 8.94 -0.64
CA GLY A 128 1.32 9.06 0.24
C GLY A 128 0.96 9.31 1.71
N ILE A 129 0.07 8.49 2.27
CA ILE A 129 -0.34 8.57 3.66
C ILE A 129 0.76 7.98 4.56
N CYS A 130 1.18 8.76 5.55
CA CYS A 130 2.25 8.44 6.48
C CYS A 130 1.79 8.73 7.90
N SER A 131 2.32 7.98 8.87
CA SER A 131 2.19 8.28 10.29
C SER A 131 3.56 8.28 10.98
N GLN A 132 3.57 8.51 12.30
CA GLN A 132 4.78 8.35 13.11
C GLN A 132 5.36 6.93 13.05
N LEU A 133 4.53 5.93 12.72
CA LEU A 133 4.96 4.54 12.61
C LEU A 133 5.97 4.32 11.50
N ALA A 134 5.92 5.06 10.38
CA ALA A 134 6.92 4.90 9.32
C ALA A 134 8.34 5.12 9.84
N MET A 135 8.56 6.19 10.60
CA MET A 135 9.89 6.50 11.15
C MET A 135 10.24 5.58 12.32
N ASP A 136 9.26 5.17 13.14
CA ASP A 136 9.48 4.18 14.21
C ASP A 136 9.89 2.82 13.66
N ILE A 137 9.27 2.36 12.57
CA ILE A 137 9.57 1.10 11.90
C ILE A 137 10.94 1.19 11.21
N ALA A 138 11.21 2.25 10.45
CA ALA A 138 12.51 2.46 9.82
C ALA A 138 13.64 2.49 10.86
N ALA A 139 13.40 3.15 12.01
CA ALA A 139 14.36 3.22 13.09
C ALA A 139 14.57 1.87 13.80
N ALA A 140 13.51 1.06 13.92
CA ALA A 140 13.57 -0.29 14.44
C ALA A 140 14.38 -1.24 13.56
N ASN A 141 14.30 -1.03 12.25
CA ASN A 141 14.97 -1.82 11.23
C ASN A 141 16.43 -1.39 11.00
N GLY A 142 16.80 -0.19 11.44
CA GLY A 142 18.11 0.39 11.20
C GLY A 142 18.25 1.06 9.82
N ASP A 143 17.15 1.34 9.14
CA ASP A 143 17.12 1.93 7.80
C ASP A 143 17.39 3.44 7.85
N LEU A 144 18.66 3.81 8.03
CA LEU A 144 19.07 5.21 8.16
C LEU A 144 18.59 6.07 7.00
N ASP A 145 18.66 5.57 5.77
CA ASP A 145 18.28 6.32 4.57
C ASP A 145 16.79 6.67 4.55
N ILE A 146 15.93 5.73 4.99
CA ILE A 146 14.49 5.96 5.12
C ILE A 146 14.22 6.95 6.25
N VAL A 147 14.90 6.83 7.40
CA VAL A 147 14.76 7.77 8.52
C VAL A 147 15.18 9.18 8.11
N GLN A 148 16.28 9.34 7.37
CA GLN A 148 16.73 10.64 6.85
C GLN A 148 15.71 11.23 5.88
N PHE A 149 15.23 10.43 4.93
CA PHE A 149 14.23 10.85 3.95
C PHE A 149 12.93 11.31 4.64
N LEU A 150 12.39 10.50 5.54
CA LEU A 150 11.20 10.84 6.31
C LEU A 150 11.44 12.07 7.20
N HIS A 151 12.63 12.24 7.78
CA HIS A 151 12.92 13.42 8.59
C HIS A 151 12.92 14.71 7.77
N GLN A 152 13.49 14.68 6.57
CA GLN A 152 13.63 15.86 5.70
C GLN A 152 12.31 16.26 5.02
N HIS A 153 11.49 15.29 4.64
CA HIS A 153 10.33 15.52 3.78
C HIS A 153 8.97 15.40 4.50
N ARG A 154 8.93 14.90 5.75
CA ARG A 154 7.70 14.64 6.50
C ARG A 154 7.73 15.30 7.88
N THR A 155 6.55 15.67 8.37
CA THR A 155 6.36 16.46 9.61
C THR A 155 5.80 15.65 10.77
N GLU A 156 5.32 14.42 10.52
CA GLU A 156 4.71 13.52 11.50
C GLU A 156 5.66 13.23 12.67
N GLY A 157 6.96 13.10 12.37
CA GLY A 157 8.01 12.78 13.33
C GLY A 157 8.03 11.30 13.71
N CYS A 158 8.68 10.99 14.84
CA CYS A 158 8.70 9.65 15.42
C CYS A 158 8.17 9.67 16.85
N SER A 159 7.94 8.49 17.42
CA SER A 159 7.60 8.33 18.83
C SER A 159 8.81 7.90 19.64
N ARG A 160 8.64 7.84 20.97
CA ARG A 160 9.62 7.25 21.90
C ARG A 160 10.02 5.82 21.49
N LEU A 161 9.19 5.09 20.74
CA LEU A 161 9.53 3.75 20.26
C LEU A 161 10.71 3.77 19.29
N ALA A 162 10.82 4.76 18.39
CA ALA A 162 11.98 4.89 17.51
C ALA A 162 13.28 4.88 18.31
N PHE A 163 13.38 5.71 19.35
CA PHE A 163 14.57 5.81 20.20
C PHE A 163 14.85 4.51 20.95
N LYS A 164 13.81 3.85 21.49
CA LYS A 164 13.96 2.59 22.21
C LYS A 164 14.48 1.49 21.29
N LYS A 165 13.91 1.36 20.08
CA LYS A 165 14.27 0.32 19.11
C LYS A 165 15.59 0.61 18.39
N ALA A 166 15.88 1.88 18.10
CA ALA A 166 17.14 2.33 17.50
C ALA A 166 18.37 2.11 18.40
N LYS A 167 18.21 1.74 19.68
CA LYS A 167 19.35 1.36 20.54
C LYS A 167 20.22 0.24 19.94
N LYS A 168 19.63 -0.65 19.14
CA LYS A 168 20.36 -1.69 18.40
C LYS A 168 21.13 -1.12 17.19
N HIS A 169 20.73 0.04 16.68
CA HIS A 169 21.23 0.68 15.46
C HIS A 169 21.87 2.04 15.78
N LYS A 170 23.15 2.02 16.17
CA LYS A 170 23.89 3.21 16.64
C LYS A 170 23.80 4.40 15.68
N ALA A 171 23.87 4.17 14.37
CA ALA A 171 23.81 5.23 13.37
C ALA A 171 22.46 5.97 13.38
N VAL A 172 21.36 5.21 13.41
CA VAL A 172 20.00 5.76 13.51
C VAL A 172 19.80 6.48 14.84
N LEU A 173 20.23 5.89 15.97
CA LEU A 173 20.08 6.53 17.27
C LEU A 173 20.83 7.85 17.36
N ALA A 174 22.05 7.91 16.83
CA ALA A 174 22.84 9.13 16.75
C ALA A 174 22.13 10.19 15.92
N PHE A 175 21.58 9.80 14.75
CA PHE A 175 20.80 10.70 13.90
C PHE A 175 19.56 11.25 14.60
N LEU A 176 18.77 10.39 15.26
CA LEU A 176 17.55 10.80 15.96
C LEU A 176 17.84 11.74 17.13
N LYS A 177 18.87 11.47 17.93
CA LYS A 177 19.28 12.34 19.03
C LYS A 177 19.79 13.71 18.56
N ALA A 178 20.51 13.74 17.44
CA ALA A 178 21.03 14.98 16.88
C ALA A 178 19.95 15.84 16.22
N ASN A 179 19.00 15.22 15.52
CA ASN A 179 18.07 15.95 14.65
C ASN A 179 16.63 16.04 15.19
N ARG A 180 16.22 15.14 16.10
CA ARG A 180 14.86 15.11 16.67
C ARG A 180 14.82 14.85 18.18
N PRO A 181 15.61 15.55 19.02
CA PRO A 181 15.57 15.33 20.48
C PRO A 181 14.18 15.52 21.11
N GLN A 182 13.33 16.37 20.53
CA GLN A 182 11.96 16.61 20.97
C GLN A 182 11.04 15.38 20.86
N ASP A 183 11.33 14.45 19.94
CA ASP A 183 10.50 13.28 19.71
C ASP A 183 10.85 12.11 20.69
N GLU A 184 11.92 12.24 21.48
CA GLU A 184 12.42 11.18 22.38
C GLU A 184 11.41 10.75 23.45
N HIS A 185 10.51 11.66 23.84
CA HIS A 185 9.47 11.39 24.84
C HIS A 185 8.06 11.45 24.25
N ARG A 186 7.95 11.59 22.92
CA ARG A 186 6.66 11.67 22.25
C ARG A 186 5.92 10.35 22.37
N ARG A 187 4.65 10.41 22.77
CA ARG A 187 3.80 9.23 22.88
C ARG A 187 3.47 8.71 21.48
N GLU A 188 3.44 7.39 21.36
CA GLU A 188 2.92 6.73 20.18
C GLU A 188 1.44 7.07 20.01
N THR A 189 1.06 7.41 18.79
CA THR A 189 -0.34 7.53 18.43
C THR A 189 -0.92 6.12 18.41
N ARG A 190 -1.93 5.83 19.25
CA ARG A 190 -2.62 4.52 19.28
C ARG A 190 -3.28 4.24 17.93
N ILE A 191 -2.51 3.69 17.00
CA ILE A 191 -2.98 2.85 15.91
C ILE A 191 -2.60 1.46 16.41
N GLN A 192 -3.54 0.53 16.59
CA GLN A 192 -3.26 -0.79 17.19
C GLN A 192 -2.31 -1.62 16.31
N ALA A 193 -1.02 -1.30 16.32
CA ALA A 193 0.01 -2.13 15.73
C ALA A 193 0.37 -3.19 16.79
N THR A 194 -0.26 -4.36 16.69
CA THR A 194 0.26 -5.58 17.32
C THR A 194 1.64 -5.85 16.76
N LEU A 195 2.65 -5.33 17.45
CA LEU A 195 4.03 -5.78 17.34
C LEU A 195 4.14 -7.12 18.06
N GLY A 196 3.67 -8.17 17.42
CA GLY A 196 3.78 -9.55 17.86
C GLY A 196 3.49 -10.44 16.67
N GLY A 197 4.48 -11.23 16.26
CA GLY A 197 4.24 -12.29 15.30
C GLY A 197 3.22 -13.25 15.89
N ASP A 198 2.16 -13.48 15.14
CA ASP A 198 1.46 -14.74 14.98
C ASP A 198 0.46 -14.53 13.83
N GLU A 199 0.17 -15.62 13.13
CA GLU A 199 -0.68 -15.74 11.93
C GLU A 199 -1.90 -14.80 11.94
N TYR A 200 -1.85 -13.73 11.14
CA TYR A 200 -3.06 -12.97 10.80
C TYR A 200 -3.69 -13.58 9.56
N ASP A 201 -4.60 -14.52 9.82
CA ASP A 201 -5.42 -15.16 8.81
C ASP A 201 -6.18 -14.09 8.00
N GLY A 202 -6.16 -14.25 6.68
CA GLY A 202 -6.41 -13.19 5.69
C GLY A 202 -7.86 -12.73 5.54
N VAL A 203 -8.68 -12.86 6.59
CA VAL A 203 -10.13 -12.60 6.55
C VAL A 203 -10.61 -11.64 7.65
N GLU A 204 -9.89 -11.48 8.76
CA GLU A 204 -10.29 -10.53 9.83
C GLU A 204 -9.78 -9.09 9.62
N CYS A 205 -8.86 -8.86 8.68
CA CYS A 205 -8.22 -7.55 8.50
C CYS A 205 -9.05 -6.55 7.68
N VAL A 206 -10.32 -6.84 7.43
CA VAL A 206 -11.17 -5.99 6.61
C VAL A 206 -11.91 -4.95 7.45
N LEU A 207 -12.11 -5.19 8.75
CA LEU A 207 -12.84 -4.31 9.66
C LEU A 207 -12.20 -4.35 11.06
N GLN A 208 -11.47 -3.28 11.41
CA GLN A 208 -11.22 -2.88 12.80
C GLN A 208 -11.30 -1.36 12.89
#